data_AF-A0A933WHB2-F1
#
_entry.id   AF-A0A933WHB2-F1
#
_cell.length_a   1.000
_cell.length_b   1.000
_cell.length_c   1.000
_cell.angle_alpha   90.00
_cell.angle_beta   90.00
_cell.angle_gamma   90.00
#
_symmetry.space_group_name_H-M   'P 1'
#
loop_
_entity.id
_entity.type
_entity.pdbx_description
1 polymer ?
#
loop_
_entity_poly.entity_id
_entity_poly.type
_entity_poly.pdbx_seq_one_letter_code
_entity_poly.pdbx_strand_id
1 'polypeptide(L)'
;LPPFNGFVSEWLAFQAFLLSPSLPNQMMKLLMPMAAALLALTAALVAVAFVKVFGVTFLGHWRGSRDIHVHEVDWHMRLGMILAAVACLALGILPSVFIGWTDILMEQMAGARLSSSAAAGGWVWLTPISPERASYSGITVFMGILAVYAVVYVVLHVNPGKIRRGPIWDCGFEKLTPRMQYNAISFSMPIRRIFGFLFLIKENAQITKAPHPAFPKRLHYLLRVRDRFWFWIYRPFTTAIFWVARKVGRLQQGRIQTYLIYSFLTIIVLLLVKSL
;
A
#
# COMPACT_ATOMS: atom_id res chain seq x y z
N LEU A 1 -4.52 -10.14 -4.83
CA LEU A 1 -5.49 -11.23 -5.15
C LEU A 1 -4.77 -12.25 -6.01
N PRO A 2 -5.03 -13.55 -5.84
CA PRO A 2 -4.25 -14.61 -6.49
C PRO A 2 -3.95 -14.37 -7.99
N PRO A 3 -4.95 -14.07 -8.87
CA PRO A 3 -4.67 -13.95 -10.30
C PRO A 3 -3.95 -12.66 -10.72
N PHE A 4 -3.57 -11.79 -9.78
CA PHE A 4 -2.91 -10.51 -10.07
C PHE A 4 -1.45 -10.51 -9.63
N ASN A 5 -0.64 -9.71 -10.34
CA ASN A 5 0.80 -9.54 -10.10
C ASN A 5 1.17 -9.29 -8.63
N GLY A 6 0.43 -8.44 -7.92
CA GLY A 6 0.73 -8.11 -6.53
C GLY A 6 0.67 -9.32 -5.58
N PHE A 7 -0.12 -10.35 -5.89
CA PHE A 7 -0.09 -11.59 -5.12
C PHE A 7 1.14 -12.42 -5.45
N VAL A 8 1.49 -12.56 -6.73
CA VAL A 8 2.67 -13.32 -7.16
C VAL A 8 3.95 -12.72 -6.56
N SER A 9 4.10 -11.40 -6.60
CA SER A 9 5.29 -10.72 -6.06
C SER A 9 5.43 -10.92 -4.55
N GLU A 10 4.35 -10.73 -3.80
CA GLU A 10 4.35 -10.93 -2.34
C GLU A 10 4.55 -12.41 -1.98
N TRP A 11 3.92 -13.33 -2.74
CA TRP A 11 4.12 -14.76 -2.57
C TRP A 11 5.58 -15.15 -2.74
N LEU A 12 6.25 -14.67 -3.80
CA LEU A 12 7.68 -14.92 -4.02
C LEU A 12 8.54 -14.31 -2.90
N ALA A 13 8.18 -13.13 -2.39
CA ALA A 13 8.86 -12.53 -1.24
C ALA A 13 8.71 -13.41 0.02
N PHE A 14 7.50 -13.92 0.31
CA PHE A 14 7.29 -14.88 1.40
C PHE A 14 8.10 -16.16 1.22
N GLN A 15 8.15 -16.72 0.01
CA GLN A 15 8.96 -17.91 -0.26
C GLN A 15 10.45 -17.65 0.00
N ALA A 16 10.96 -16.48 -0.35
CA ALA A 16 12.35 -16.09 -0.04
C ALA A 16 12.62 -16.04 1.47
N PHE A 17 11.69 -15.51 2.28
CA PHE A 17 11.84 -15.51 3.74
C PHE A 17 11.68 -16.92 4.36
N LEU A 18 10.78 -17.74 3.83
CA LEU A 18 10.54 -19.10 4.31
C LEU A 18 11.69 -20.08 3.99
N LEU A 19 12.52 -19.75 3.00
CA LEU A 19 13.79 -20.44 2.73
C LEU A 19 14.88 -20.16 3.77
N SER A 20 14.62 -19.36 4.81
CA SER A 20 15.61 -19.03 5.84
C SER A 20 16.37 -20.21 6.48
N PRO A 21 15.83 -21.44 6.65
CA PRO A 21 16.60 -22.54 7.23
C PRO A 21 17.83 -22.95 6.42
N SER A 22 17.87 -22.65 5.10
CA SER A 22 19.01 -22.94 4.23
C SER A 22 20.16 -21.92 4.37
N LEU A 23 19.98 -20.85 5.15
CA LEU A 23 21.03 -19.85 5.36
C LEU A 23 22.11 -20.38 6.31
N PRO A 24 23.40 -20.05 6.10
CA PRO A 24 24.49 -20.51 6.96
C PRO A 24 24.50 -19.82 8.33
N ASN A 25 24.02 -18.57 8.42
CA ASN A 25 24.10 -17.76 9.65
C ASN A 25 22.86 -17.96 10.56
N GLN A 26 23.12 -18.38 11.81
CA GLN A 26 22.08 -18.62 12.82
C GLN A 26 21.25 -17.38 13.17
N MET A 27 21.86 -16.20 13.19
CA MET A 27 21.14 -14.94 13.43
C MET A 27 20.11 -14.65 12.33
N MET A 28 20.46 -14.94 11.07
CA MET A 28 19.54 -14.74 9.95
C MET A 28 18.36 -15.72 9.99
N LYS A 29 18.59 -16.97 10.42
CA LYS A 29 17.50 -17.95 10.63
C LYS A 29 16.45 -17.45 11.62
N LEU A 30 16.86 -16.69 12.63
CA LEU A 30 15.95 -16.12 13.62
C LEU A 30 15.26 -14.84 13.12
N LEU A 31 15.96 -13.97 12.41
CA LEU A 31 15.42 -12.69 11.95
C LEU A 31 14.45 -12.81 10.77
N MET A 32 14.66 -13.76 9.86
CA MET A 32 13.86 -13.89 8.63
C MET A 32 12.37 -14.19 8.88
N PRO A 33 11.98 -15.09 9.80
CA PRO A 33 10.57 -15.28 10.17
C PRO A 33 9.91 -14.01 10.73
N MET A 34 10.66 -13.20 11.48
CA MET A 34 10.16 -11.93 12.01
C MET A 34 9.93 -10.91 10.89
N ALA A 35 10.82 -10.86 9.89
CA ALA A 35 10.63 -10.06 8.69
C ALA A 35 9.40 -10.54 7.87
N ALA A 36 9.20 -11.85 7.73
CA ALA A 36 8.00 -12.42 7.10
C ALA A 36 6.73 -12.03 7.86
N ALA A 37 6.74 -12.07 9.20
CA ALA A 37 5.60 -11.65 10.01
C ALA A 37 5.26 -10.17 9.82
N LEU A 38 6.27 -9.30 9.74
CA LEU A 38 6.09 -7.88 9.42
C LEU A 38 5.52 -7.69 8.01
N LEU A 39 6.01 -8.44 7.02
CA LEU A 39 5.49 -8.41 5.66
C LEU A 39 4.02 -8.86 5.60
N ALA A 40 3.65 -9.90 6.35
CA ALA A 40 2.27 -10.36 6.48
C ALA A 40 1.37 -9.28 7.11
N LEU A 41 1.86 -8.61 8.15
CA LEU A 41 1.15 -7.50 8.77
C LEU A 41 0.94 -6.34 7.79
N THR A 42 1.96 -5.97 7.01
CA THR A 42 1.81 -4.90 6.00
C THR A 42 0.85 -5.29 4.90
N ALA A 43 0.90 -6.53 4.41
CA ALA A 43 -0.03 -7.03 3.40
C ALA A 43 -1.49 -6.98 3.90
N ALA A 44 -1.73 -7.36 5.16
CA ALA A 44 -3.04 -7.27 5.78
C ALA A 44 -3.54 -5.82 5.91
N LEU A 45 -2.69 -4.89 6.36
CA LEU A 45 -3.03 -3.47 6.45
C LEU A 45 -3.35 -2.85 5.08
N VAL A 46 -2.58 -3.23 4.05
CA VAL A 46 -2.82 -2.82 2.66
C VAL A 46 -4.19 -3.33 2.18
N ALA A 47 -4.53 -4.59 2.44
CA ALA A 47 -5.83 -5.14 2.10
C ALA A 47 -6.98 -4.34 2.75
N VAL A 48 -6.88 -4.04 4.05
CA VAL A 48 -7.89 -3.22 4.74
C VAL A 48 -7.96 -1.80 4.18
N ALA A 49 -6.83 -1.20 3.82
CA ALA A 49 -6.79 0.11 3.19
C ALA A 49 -7.50 0.12 1.83
N PHE A 50 -7.30 -0.90 1.00
CA PHE A 50 -8.01 -1.02 -0.28
C PHE A 50 -9.51 -1.26 -0.10
N VAL A 51 -9.93 -2.08 0.87
CA VAL A 51 -11.35 -2.24 1.21
C VAL A 51 -11.97 -0.90 1.62
N LYS A 52 -11.26 -0.12 2.44
CA LYS A 52 -11.69 1.23 2.84
C LYS A 52 -11.83 2.16 1.63
N VAL A 53 -10.82 2.23 0.77
CA VAL A 53 -10.81 3.12 -0.39
C VAL A 53 -11.94 2.74 -1.35
N PHE A 54 -12.08 1.45 -1.67
CA PHE A 54 -13.11 0.99 -2.57
C PHE A 54 -14.51 1.21 -2.00
N GLY A 55 -14.73 0.80 -0.75
CA GLY A 55 -16.05 0.89 -0.10
C GLY A 55 -16.52 2.33 0.13
N VAL A 56 -15.63 3.23 0.54
CA VAL A 56 -16.02 4.63 0.82
C VAL A 56 -16.20 5.43 -0.48
N THR A 57 -15.41 5.15 -1.52
CA THR A 57 -15.44 5.93 -2.77
C THR A 57 -16.49 5.44 -3.76
N PHE A 58 -16.63 4.12 -3.95
CA PHE A 58 -17.48 3.56 -5.01
C PHE A 58 -18.82 2.99 -4.50
N LEU A 59 -18.89 2.54 -3.25
CA LEU A 59 -20.12 1.95 -2.67
C LEU A 59 -20.89 2.93 -1.76
N GLY A 60 -20.37 4.13 -1.54
CA GLY A 60 -20.99 5.16 -0.72
C GLY A 60 -21.89 6.10 -1.52
N HIS A 61 -22.84 6.75 -0.85
CA HIS A 61 -23.65 7.83 -1.40
C HIS A 61 -22.89 9.16 -1.36
N TRP A 62 -23.19 10.04 -2.33
CA TRP A 62 -22.69 11.42 -2.38
C TRP A 62 -23.11 12.21 -1.13
N ARG A 63 -22.18 12.96 -0.54
CA ARG A 63 -22.40 13.76 0.68
C ARG A 63 -22.28 15.27 0.48
N GLY A 64 -21.92 15.70 -0.73
CA GLY A 64 -21.78 17.11 -1.05
C GLY A 64 -23.12 17.82 -1.12
N SER A 65 -23.10 19.15 -1.02
CA SER A 65 -24.28 20.01 -1.08
C SER A 65 -24.66 20.45 -2.49
N ARG A 66 -23.82 20.15 -3.50
CA ARG A 66 -24.04 20.52 -4.90
C ARG A 66 -24.44 19.30 -5.70
N ASP A 67 -25.44 19.48 -6.56
CA ASP A 67 -25.76 18.56 -7.64
C ASP A 67 -24.74 18.79 -8.76
N ILE A 68 -23.65 18.04 -8.70
CA ILE A 68 -22.61 18.09 -9.71
C ILE A 68 -23.06 17.18 -10.85
N HIS A 69 -23.17 17.72 -12.06
CA HIS A 69 -23.29 16.89 -13.26
C HIS A 69 -21.95 16.18 -13.47
N VAL A 70 -21.89 14.91 -13.06
CA VAL A 70 -20.71 14.06 -13.26
C VAL A 70 -20.82 13.44 -14.65
N HIS A 71 -19.80 13.65 -15.46
CA HIS A 71 -19.61 12.94 -16.72
C HIS A 71 -18.53 11.88 -16.52
N GLU A 72 -18.55 10.84 -17.33
CA GLU A 72 -17.48 9.87 -17.26
C GLU A 72 -16.27 10.28 -18.10
N VAL A 73 -15.10 9.81 -17.69
CA VAL A 73 -13.83 10.03 -18.37
C VAL A 73 -13.83 9.52 -19.81
N ASP A 74 -13.11 10.25 -20.66
CA ASP A 74 -12.96 9.96 -22.08
C ASP A 74 -12.31 8.60 -22.35
N TRP A 75 -12.54 8.07 -23.55
CA TRP A 75 -12.03 6.77 -23.99
C TRP A 75 -10.51 6.63 -23.87
N HIS A 76 -9.76 7.69 -24.19
CA HIS A 76 -8.29 7.67 -24.12
C HIS A 76 -7.78 7.45 -22.69
N MET A 77 -8.43 8.05 -21.68
CA MET A 77 -8.10 7.81 -20.28
C MET A 77 -8.45 6.38 -19.86
N ARG A 78 -9.60 5.87 -20.32
CA ARG A 78 -10.01 4.48 -20.05
C ARG A 78 -9.04 3.48 -20.65
N LEU A 79 -8.53 3.73 -21.85
CA LEU A 79 -7.56 2.86 -22.49
C LEU A 79 -6.30 2.69 -21.62
N GLY A 80 -5.78 3.78 -21.05
CA GLY A 80 -4.67 3.73 -20.10
C GLY A 80 -4.97 2.88 -18.86
N MET A 81 -6.17 3.04 -18.29
CA MET A 81 -6.61 2.23 -17.14
C MET A 81 -6.78 0.74 -17.49
N ILE A 82 -7.36 0.43 -18.64
CA ILE A 82 -7.57 -0.94 -19.14
C ILE A 82 -6.22 -1.60 -19.39
N LEU A 83 -5.28 -0.91 -20.05
CA LEU A 83 -3.95 -1.43 -20.32
C LEU A 83 -3.21 -1.76 -19.02
N ALA A 84 -3.28 -0.88 -18.02
CA ALA A 84 -2.70 -1.15 -16.70
C ALA A 84 -3.38 -2.35 -16.00
N ALA A 85 -4.71 -2.45 -16.06
CA ALA A 85 -5.45 -3.56 -15.46
C ALA A 85 -5.12 -4.91 -16.12
N VAL A 86 -5.07 -4.93 -17.46
CA VAL A 86 -4.70 -6.12 -18.24
C VAL A 86 -3.26 -6.51 -17.96
N ALA A 87 -2.33 -5.55 -17.87
CA ALA A 87 -0.94 -5.84 -17.51
C ALA A 87 -0.82 -6.47 -16.11
N CYS A 88 -1.53 -5.92 -15.10
CA CYS A 88 -1.55 -6.49 -13.76
C CYS A 88 -2.10 -7.93 -13.71
N LEU A 89 -3.13 -8.21 -14.53
CA LEU A 89 -3.72 -9.54 -14.65
C LEU A 89 -2.79 -10.51 -15.39
N ALA A 90 -2.24 -10.10 -16.54
CA ALA A 90 -1.32 -10.91 -17.35
C ALA A 90 -0.09 -11.34 -16.55
N LEU A 91 0.52 -10.41 -15.82
CA LEU A 91 1.66 -10.68 -14.93
C LEU A 91 1.30 -11.63 -13.76
N GLY A 92 0.03 -11.68 -13.35
CA GLY A 92 -0.42 -12.59 -12.29
C GLY A 92 -0.80 -13.98 -12.80
N ILE A 93 -1.39 -14.07 -13.99
CA ILE A 93 -1.81 -15.33 -14.62
C ILE A 93 -0.61 -16.07 -15.22
N LEU A 94 0.33 -15.34 -15.84
CA LEU A 94 1.50 -15.89 -16.54
C LEU A 94 2.84 -15.49 -15.87
N PRO A 95 3.03 -15.79 -14.57
CA PRO A 95 4.19 -15.31 -13.83
C PRO A 95 5.51 -15.94 -14.30
N SER A 96 5.49 -17.23 -14.64
CA SER A 96 6.63 -18.03 -15.12
C SER A 96 7.22 -17.47 -16.42
N VAL A 97 6.37 -17.06 -17.37
CA VAL A 97 6.79 -16.46 -18.65
C VAL A 97 7.53 -15.16 -18.39
N PHE A 98 6.97 -14.31 -17.54
CA PHE A 98 7.58 -13.03 -17.20
C PHE A 98 8.90 -13.21 -16.43
N ILE A 99 8.96 -14.17 -15.50
CA ILE A 99 10.20 -14.52 -14.79
C ILE A 99 11.28 -14.95 -15.78
N GLY A 100 10.95 -15.81 -16.75
CA GLY A 100 11.86 -16.22 -17.81
C GLY A 100 12.38 -15.05 -18.66
N TRP A 101 11.55 -14.02 -18.89
CA TRP A 101 12.01 -12.81 -19.58
C TRP A 101 12.98 -11.98 -18.74
N THR A 102 12.81 -11.98 -17.41
CA THR A 102 13.71 -11.27 -16.47
C THR A 102 14.98 -12.04 -16.12
N ASP A 103 15.11 -13.31 -16.52
CA ASP A 103 16.26 -14.14 -16.17
C ASP A 103 17.58 -13.58 -16.69
N ILE A 104 17.58 -12.90 -17.84
CA ILE A 104 18.79 -12.25 -18.38
C ILE A 104 19.35 -11.25 -17.36
N LEU A 105 18.48 -10.49 -16.68
CA LEU A 105 18.87 -9.54 -15.65
C LEU A 105 19.37 -10.25 -14.40
N MET A 106 18.69 -11.31 -13.96
CA MET A 106 19.11 -12.06 -12.78
C MET A 106 20.40 -12.85 -12.98
N GLU A 107 20.64 -13.36 -14.18
CA GLU A 107 21.90 -14.02 -14.51
C GLU A 107 23.07 -13.03 -14.46
N GLN A 108 22.88 -11.82 -14.98
CA GLN A 108 23.92 -10.78 -14.92
C GLN A 108 24.16 -10.25 -13.50
N MET A 109 23.10 -10.12 -12.68
CA MET A 109 23.21 -9.53 -11.34
C MET A 109 23.59 -10.55 -10.25
N ALA A 110 23.09 -11.77 -10.34
CA ALA A 110 23.17 -12.78 -9.29
C ALA A 110 23.81 -14.10 -9.76
N GLY A 111 24.17 -14.22 -11.04
CA GLY A 111 24.78 -15.44 -11.60
C GLY A 111 23.83 -16.65 -11.65
N ALA A 112 22.53 -16.44 -11.48
CA ALA A 112 21.53 -17.49 -11.39
C ALA A 112 20.26 -17.14 -12.18
N ARG A 113 19.63 -18.18 -12.73
CA ARG A 113 18.36 -18.09 -13.47
C ARG A 113 17.22 -18.59 -12.61
N LEU A 114 16.25 -17.72 -12.33
CA LEU A 114 15.11 -18.08 -11.49
C LEU A 114 14.16 -19.04 -12.22
N SER A 115 14.03 -18.94 -13.56
CA SER A 115 13.16 -19.84 -14.31
C SER A 115 13.61 -21.31 -14.25
N SER A 116 14.90 -21.57 -14.03
CA SER A 116 15.43 -22.94 -13.95
C SER A 116 14.81 -23.77 -12.81
N SER A 117 14.46 -23.12 -11.69
CA SER A 117 13.68 -23.73 -10.61
C SER A 117 12.20 -23.39 -10.72
N ALA A 118 11.87 -22.12 -10.94
CA ALA A 118 10.51 -21.61 -10.85
C ALA A 118 9.59 -22.09 -11.98
N ALA A 119 10.11 -22.47 -13.14
CA ALA A 119 9.36 -23.01 -14.27
C ALA A 119 9.61 -24.51 -14.51
N ALA A 120 10.21 -25.22 -13.54
CA ALA A 120 10.50 -26.64 -13.65
C ALA A 120 9.23 -27.50 -13.87
N GLY A 121 8.08 -27.06 -13.33
CA GLY A 121 6.77 -27.68 -13.57
C GLY A 121 6.10 -27.28 -14.90
N GLY A 122 6.80 -26.57 -15.79
CA GLY A 122 6.27 -26.01 -17.04
C GLY A 122 5.71 -24.59 -16.86
N TRP A 123 5.38 -23.93 -17.98
CA TRP A 123 4.96 -22.52 -18.01
C TRP A 123 3.64 -22.23 -17.27
N VAL A 124 2.81 -23.23 -16.99
CA VAL A 124 1.54 -23.05 -16.25
C VAL A 124 1.76 -22.97 -14.74
N TRP A 125 2.89 -23.50 -14.26
CA TRP A 125 3.20 -23.64 -12.86
C TRP A 125 4.36 -22.73 -12.45
N LEU A 126 4.22 -22.14 -11.27
CA LEU A 126 5.27 -21.44 -10.56
C LEU A 126 5.69 -22.32 -9.38
N THR A 127 6.90 -22.87 -9.46
CA THR A 127 7.47 -23.82 -8.49
C THR A 127 8.79 -23.30 -7.93
N PRO A 128 8.81 -22.29 -7.04
CA PRO A 128 10.05 -21.60 -6.67
C PRO A 128 11.10 -22.48 -5.98
N ILE A 129 10.66 -23.54 -5.29
CA ILE A 129 11.51 -24.39 -4.43
C ILE A 129 11.38 -25.87 -4.80
N SER A 130 10.16 -26.39 -4.69
CA SER A 130 9.84 -27.77 -5.07
C SER A 130 8.35 -27.87 -5.37
N PRO A 131 7.95 -28.77 -6.31
CA PRO A 131 6.54 -28.96 -6.65
C PRO A 131 5.68 -29.36 -5.45
N GLU A 132 6.25 -30.09 -4.48
CA GLU A 132 5.54 -30.62 -3.32
C GLU A 132 5.32 -29.59 -2.21
N ARG A 133 6.17 -28.55 -2.12
CA ARG A 133 6.09 -27.56 -1.02
C ARG A 133 5.47 -26.24 -1.44
N ALA A 134 5.69 -25.80 -2.67
CA ALA A 134 5.35 -24.45 -3.09
C ALA A 134 5.00 -24.39 -4.58
N SER A 135 3.93 -25.06 -4.99
CA SER A 135 3.37 -24.95 -6.33
C SER A 135 2.22 -23.95 -6.37
N TYR A 136 2.28 -23.03 -7.32
CA TYR A 136 1.21 -22.07 -7.59
C TYR A 136 0.94 -21.98 -9.10
N SER A 137 -0.31 -22.01 -9.53
CA SER A 137 -0.69 -21.78 -10.93
C SER A 137 -1.70 -20.64 -11.02
N GLY A 138 -1.25 -19.50 -11.57
CA GLY A 138 -2.10 -18.32 -11.75
C GLY A 138 -3.30 -18.60 -12.65
N ILE A 139 -3.10 -19.31 -13.76
CA ILE A 139 -4.16 -19.75 -14.68
C ILE A 139 -5.19 -20.60 -13.96
N THR A 140 -4.75 -21.64 -13.23
CA THR A 140 -5.67 -22.58 -12.56
C THR A 140 -6.53 -21.86 -11.53
N VAL A 141 -5.93 -20.98 -10.73
CA VAL A 141 -6.67 -20.20 -9.73
C VAL A 141 -7.61 -19.20 -10.40
N PHE A 142 -7.20 -18.54 -11.48
CA PHE A 142 -8.05 -17.64 -12.24
C PHE A 142 -9.27 -18.37 -12.83
N MET A 143 -9.05 -19.52 -13.48
CA MET A 143 -10.12 -20.35 -14.02
C MET A 143 -11.07 -20.87 -12.93
N GLY A 144 -10.53 -21.25 -11.76
CA GLY A 144 -11.33 -21.63 -10.60
C GLY A 144 -12.22 -20.49 -10.11
N ILE A 145 -11.68 -19.27 -10.00
CA ILE A 145 -12.44 -18.08 -9.63
C ILE A 145 -13.55 -17.78 -10.66
N LEU A 146 -13.23 -17.86 -11.96
CA LEU A 146 -14.22 -17.67 -13.02
C LEU A 146 -15.31 -18.73 -12.99
N ALA A 147 -14.96 -20.00 -12.74
CA ALA A 147 -15.93 -21.08 -12.61
C ALA A 147 -16.88 -20.85 -11.42
N VAL A 148 -16.35 -20.51 -10.24
CA VAL A 148 -17.16 -20.17 -9.07
C VAL A 148 -18.06 -18.96 -9.36
N TYR A 149 -17.52 -17.92 -9.98
CA TYR A 149 -18.29 -16.74 -10.38
C TYR A 149 -19.43 -17.11 -11.34
N ALA A 150 -19.16 -17.91 -12.37
CA ALA A 150 -20.16 -18.35 -13.34
C ALA A 150 -21.26 -19.18 -12.67
N VAL A 151 -20.91 -20.12 -11.79
CA VAL A 151 -21.88 -20.93 -11.03
C VAL A 151 -22.75 -20.03 -10.14
N VAL A 152 -22.14 -19.12 -9.38
CA VAL A 152 -22.88 -18.17 -8.52
C VAL A 152 -23.80 -17.28 -9.35
N TYR A 153 -23.30 -16.76 -10.48
CA TYR A 153 -24.08 -15.95 -11.40
C TYR A 153 -25.31 -16.70 -11.90
N VAL A 154 -25.12 -17.93 -12.41
CA VAL A 154 -26.21 -18.78 -12.89
C VAL A 154 -27.23 -19.08 -11.78
N VAL A 155 -26.76 -19.53 -10.61
CA VAL A 155 -27.65 -19.90 -9.49
C VAL A 155 -28.50 -18.73 -8.99
N LEU A 156 -27.94 -17.52 -8.99
CA LEU A 156 -28.61 -16.32 -8.48
C LEU A 156 -29.43 -15.57 -9.53
N HIS A 157 -29.00 -15.54 -10.80
CA HIS A 157 -29.59 -14.66 -11.82
C HIS A 157 -30.45 -15.41 -12.86
N VAL A 158 -30.24 -16.71 -13.07
CA VAL A 158 -31.02 -17.46 -14.06
C VAL A 158 -32.39 -17.87 -13.52
N ASN A 159 -32.58 -17.89 -12.19
CA ASN A 159 -33.88 -18.13 -11.58
C ASN A 159 -34.64 -16.80 -11.33
N PRO A 160 -35.68 -16.47 -12.11
CA PRO A 160 -36.47 -15.26 -11.90
C PRO A 160 -37.17 -15.33 -10.53
N GLY A 161 -36.76 -14.47 -9.60
CA GLY A 161 -37.37 -14.36 -8.26
C GLY A 161 -36.41 -14.44 -7.07
N LYS A 162 -35.15 -14.88 -7.26
CA LYS A 162 -34.19 -14.97 -6.14
C LYS A 162 -33.60 -13.62 -5.72
N ILE A 163 -33.47 -12.68 -6.65
CA ILE A 163 -32.91 -11.35 -6.36
C ILE A 163 -34.07 -10.36 -6.21
N ARG A 164 -34.36 -9.99 -4.96
CA ARG A 164 -35.30 -8.90 -4.64
C ARG A 164 -34.51 -7.64 -4.30
N ARG A 165 -34.75 -6.57 -5.06
CA ARG A 165 -34.26 -5.23 -4.71
C ARG A 165 -35.29 -4.59 -3.78
N GLY A 166 -34.83 -4.07 -2.65
CA GLY A 166 -35.65 -3.39 -1.66
C GLY A 166 -34.91 -2.20 -1.08
N PRO A 167 -35.60 -1.37 -0.27
CA PRO A 167 -34.94 -0.30 0.46
C PRO A 167 -33.84 -0.88 1.37
N ILE A 168 -32.79 -0.10 1.57
CA ILE A 168 -31.71 -0.44 2.49
C ILE A 168 -32.29 -0.44 3.90
N TRP A 169 -31.90 -1.40 4.74
CA TRP A 169 -32.31 -1.43 6.15
C TRP A 169 -31.87 -0.13 6.85
N ASP A 170 -32.84 0.60 7.36
CA ASP A 170 -32.67 1.92 7.98
C ASP A 170 -32.55 1.86 9.50
N CYS A 171 -32.42 0.67 10.09
CA CYS A 171 -32.41 0.49 11.55
C CYS A 171 -33.63 1.12 12.26
N GLY A 172 -34.77 1.24 11.58
CA GLY A 172 -35.98 1.86 12.10
C GLY A 172 -36.02 3.39 11.99
N PHE A 173 -35.13 4.01 11.20
CA PHE A 173 -35.18 5.43 10.90
C PHE A 173 -36.12 5.71 9.72
N GLU A 174 -37.02 6.68 9.85
CA GLU A 174 -37.99 7.05 8.81
C GLU A 174 -37.36 7.47 7.47
N LYS A 175 -36.14 8.02 7.49
CA LYS A 175 -35.41 8.42 6.28
C LYS A 175 -33.90 8.30 6.44
N LEU A 176 -33.28 7.51 5.56
CA LEU A 176 -31.83 7.44 5.42
C LEU A 176 -31.28 8.72 4.78
N THR A 177 -30.19 9.25 5.35
CA THR A 177 -29.43 10.37 4.78
C THR A 177 -28.01 9.92 4.42
N PRO A 178 -27.35 10.50 3.40
CA PRO A 178 -25.97 10.15 3.04
C PRO A 178 -24.93 10.33 4.17
N ARG A 179 -25.30 11.07 5.23
CA ARG A 179 -24.48 11.27 6.43
C ARG A 179 -24.51 10.08 7.40
N MET A 180 -25.50 9.18 7.29
CA MET A 180 -25.65 8.01 8.16
C MET A 180 -24.75 6.83 7.77
N GLN A 181 -24.13 6.86 6.58
CA GLN A 181 -23.21 5.80 6.15
C GLN A 181 -21.83 5.91 6.82
N TYR A 182 -21.13 4.78 6.97
CA TYR A 182 -19.74 4.78 7.45
C TYR A 182 -18.84 5.66 6.57
N ASN A 183 -17.89 6.34 7.20
CA ASN A 183 -16.92 7.18 6.52
C ASN A 183 -15.50 6.61 6.68
N ALA A 184 -14.55 7.16 5.92
CA ALA A 184 -13.14 6.76 5.96
C ALA A 184 -12.53 6.82 7.37
N ILE A 185 -12.94 7.78 8.20
CA ILE A 185 -12.44 7.98 9.56
C ILE A 185 -12.99 6.88 10.51
N SER A 186 -14.31 6.65 10.46
CA SER A 186 -15.02 5.65 11.27
C SER A 186 -14.57 4.23 10.93
N PHE A 187 -14.41 3.91 9.64
CA PHE A 187 -13.92 2.60 9.21
C PHE A 187 -12.51 2.31 9.76
N SER A 188 -11.63 3.30 9.76
CA SER A 188 -10.26 3.15 10.27
C SER A 188 -10.12 3.28 11.79
N MET A 189 -11.21 3.48 12.54
CA MET A 189 -11.16 3.73 13.98
C MET A 189 -10.52 2.58 14.78
N PRO A 190 -10.86 1.29 14.56
CA PRO A 190 -10.26 0.19 15.32
C PRO A 190 -8.75 0.11 15.10
N ILE A 191 -8.30 0.20 13.85
CA ILE A 191 -6.87 0.19 13.49
C ILE A 191 -6.15 1.39 14.12
N ARG A 192 -6.75 2.58 14.04
CA ARG A 192 -6.19 3.79 14.67
C ARG A 192 -6.03 3.62 16.18
N ARG A 193 -6.92 2.88 16.85
CA ARG A 193 -6.84 2.63 18.29
C ARG A 193 -5.73 1.65 18.64
N ILE A 194 -5.61 0.55 17.88
CA ILE A 194 -4.55 -0.46 18.06
C ILE A 194 -3.16 0.17 17.82
N PHE A 195 -2.99 0.90 16.71
CA PHE A 195 -1.74 1.54 16.35
C PHE A 195 -1.60 2.98 16.90
N GLY A 196 -2.46 3.36 17.86
CA GLY A 196 -2.51 4.72 18.37
C GLY A 196 -1.21 5.18 19.05
N PHE A 197 -0.40 4.23 19.53
CA PHE A 197 0.90 4.51 20.13
C PHE A 197 1.94 5.09 19.16
N LEU A 198 1.80 4.81 17.85
CA LEU A 198 2.68 5.35 16.79
C LEU A 198 2.33 6.79 16.41
N PHE A 199 1.10 7.22 16.71
CA PHE A 199 0.57 8.50 16.27
C PHE A 199 0.33 9.45 17.45
N LEU A 200 0.20 10.74 17.13
CA LEU A 200 -0.33 11.76 18.03
C LEU A 200 -1.78 12.02 17.62
N ILE A 201 -2.70 11.32 18.27
CA ILE A 201 -4.14 11.40 17.99
C ILE A 201 -4.79 12.38 18.96
N LYS A 202 -5.46 13.40 18.43
CA LYS A 202 -6.34 14.29 19.19
C LYS A 202 -7.77 14.15 18.67
N GLU A 203 -8.67 13.70 19.53
CA GLU A 203 -10.10 13.57 19.22
C GLU A 203 -10.88 14.55 20.09
N ASN A 204 -11.81 15.29 19.49
CA ASN A 204 -12.73 16.17 20.21
C ASN A 204 -14.14 15.97 19.65
N ALA A 205 -15.11 15.72 20.53
CA ALA A 205 -16.51 15.59 20.18
C ALA A 205 -17.31 16.65 20.92
N GLN A 206 -17.88 17.59 20.18
CA GLN A 206 -18.77 18.61 20.73
C GLN A 206 -20.22 18.14 20.50
N ILE A 207 -20.92 17.89 21.60
CA ILE A 207 -22.30 17.40 21.60
C ILE A 207 -23.21 18.55 22.02
N THR A 208 -24.20 18.89 21.19
CA THR A 208 -25.25 19.82 21.60
C THR A 208 -26.22 19.10 22.54
N LYS A 209 -26.50 19.71 23.70
CA LYS A 209 -27.46 19.17 24.68
C LYS A 209 -28.82 18.90 24.02
N ALA A 210 -29.37 17.74 24.31
CA ALA A 210 -30.70 17.31 23.88
C ALA A 210 -31.48 16.81 25.10
N PRO A 211 -32.82 16.67 25.01
CA PRO A 211 -33.65 16.20 26.12
C PRO A 211 -33.23 14.82 26.63
N HIS A 212 -32.72 13.96 25.74
CA HIS A 212 -32.23 12.63 26.08
C HIS A 212 -30.75 12.48 25.67
N PRO A 213 -29.86 12.00 26.56
CA PRO A 213 -28.43 11.89 26.29
C PRO A 213 -28.09 10.96 25.11
N ALA A 214 -28.94 9.97 24.81
CA ALA A 214 -28.75 9.07 23.66
C ALA A 214 -29.10 9.70 22.30
N PHE A 215 -29.81 10.84 22.26
CA PHE A 215 -30.29 11.46 21.03
C PHE A 215 -29.83 12.92 20.92
N PRO A 216 -28.52 13.17 20.74
CA PRO A 216 -28.01 14.53 20.61
C PRO A 216 -28.57 15.20 19.35
N LYS A 217 -28.97 16.48 19.46
CA LYS A 217 -29.49 17.25 18.32
C LYS A 217 -28.42 17.48 17.24
N ARG A 218 -27.16 17.69 17.64
CA ARG A 218 -26.00 17.85 16.76
C ARG A 218 -24.74 17.29 17.42
N LEU A 219 -23.90 16.67 16.60
CA LEU A 219 -22.58 16.14 16.98
C LEU A 219 -21.54 16.69 16.01
N HIS A 220 -20.55 17.42 16.52
CA HIS A 220 -19.37 17.83 15.77
C HIS A 220 -18.16 17.01 16.23
N TYR A 221 -17.69 16.12 15.37
CA TYR A 221 -16.52 15.29 15.63
C TYR A 221 -15.30 15.82 14.88
N LEU A 222 -14.25 16.18 15.61
CA LEU A 222 -12.98 16.64 15.06
C LEU A 222 -11.87 15.65 15.43
N LEU A 223 -11.22 15.11 14.39
CA LEU A 223 -10.08 14.22 14.52
C LEU A 223 -8.86 14.90 13.91
N ARG A 224 -7.76 14.95 14.67
CA ARG A 224 -6.44 15.37 14.18
C ARG A 224 -5.44 14.26 14.47
N VAL A 225 -4.90 13.66 13.40
CA VAL A 225 -3.84 12.65 13.47
C VAL A 225 -2.55 13.30 12.99
N ARG A 226 -1.49 13.21 13.81
CA ARG A 226 -0.15 13.65 13.43
C ARG A 226 0.84 12.50 13.62
N ASP A 227 1.87 12.48 12.80
CA ASP A 227 2.97 11.54 12.96
C ASP A 227 3.87 11.96 14.13
N ARG A 228 4.23 11.00 14.99
CA ARG A 228 5.15 11.21 16.11
C ARG A 228 6.61 11.26 15.62
N PHE A 229 6.95 10.46 14.61
CA PHE A 229 8.29 10.45 13.98
C PHE A 229 8.64 11.79 13.34
N TRP A 230 7.65 12.51 12.80
CA TRP A 230 7.87 13.86 12.30
C TRP A 230 8.49 14.78 13.35
N PHE A 231 8.02 14.71 14.60
CA PHE A 231 8.52 15.58 15.66
C PHE A 231 9.84 15.12 16.26
N TRP A 232 10.08 13.80 16.29
CA TRP A 232 11.27 13.22 16.89
C TRP A 232 12.47 13.17 15.95
N ILE A 233 12.23 12.99 14.64
CA ILE A 233 13.30 12.78 13.65
C ILE A 233 13.33 13.95 12.66
N TYR A 234 12.26 14.14 11.89
CA TYR A 234 12.28 15.08 10.77
C TYR A 234 12.42 16.53 11.21
N ARG A 235 11.67 16.97 12.22
CA ARG A 235 11.72 18.35 12.73
C ARG A 235 13.10 18.72 13.28
N PRO A 236 13.75 17.96 14.18
CA PRO A 236 15.08 18.31 14.65
C PRO A 236 16.12 18.24 13.53
N PHE A 237 16.03 17.26 12.63
CA PHE A 237 16.95 17.12 11.51
C PHE A 237 16.87 18.31 10.53
N THR A 238 15.66 18.66 10.09
CA THR A 238 15.42 19.85 9.24
C THR A 238 15.87 21.14 9.93
N THR A 239 15.61 21.27 11.24
CA THR A 239 16.04 22.44 12.01
C THR A 239 17.57 22.52 12.10
N ALA A 240 18.26 21.39 12.27
CA ALA A 240 19.71 21.30 12.25
C ALA A 240 20.28 21.69 10.87
N ILE A 241 19.71 21.16 9.78
CA ILE A 241 20.10 21.55 8.41
C ILE A 241 19.94 23.05 8.20
N PHE A 242 18.78 23.62 8.53
CA PHE A 242 18.56 25.06 8.37
C PHE A 242 19.42 25.90 9.32
N TRP A 243 19.83 25.36 10.47
CA TRP A 243 20.79 26.01 11.35
C TRP A 243 22.18 26.03 10.70
N VAL A 244 22.67 24.91 10.17
CA VAL A 244 23.95 24.83 9.45
C VAL A 244 23.91 25.72 8.20
N ALA A 245 22.85 25.65 7.39
CA ALA A 245 22.71 26.47 6.20
C ALA A 245 22.76 27.96 6.50
N ARG A 246 22.13 28.42 7.60
CA ARG A 246 22.24 29.81 8.06
C ARG A 246 23.65 30.18 8.52
N LYS A 247 24.40 29.24 9.11
CA LYS A 247 25.82 29.47 9.48
C LYS A 247 26.71 29.56 8.25
N VAL A 248 26.52 28.68 7.26
CA VAL A 248 27.25 28.71 5.99
C VAL A 248 26.90 29.97 5.18
N GLY A 249 25.63 30.37 5.15
CA GLY A 249 25.22 31.62 4.50
C GLY A 249 25.88 32.86 5.10
N ARG A 250 26.26 32.85 6.39
CA ARG A 250 27.06 33.92 6.99
C ARG A 250 28.50 33.99 6.49
N LEU A 251 29.03 32.97 5.81
CA LEU A 251 30.35 33.00 5.18
C LEU A 251 30.31 33.80 3.86
N GLN A 252 29.15 33.96 3.25
CA GLN A 252 28.94 34.75 2.03
C GLN A 252 28.68 36.23 2.36
N GLN A 253 29.65 36.91 2.98
CA GLN A 253 29.51 38.31 3.43
C GLN A 253 29.70 39.36 2.32
N GLY A 254 29.81 38.95 1.05
CA GLY A 254 29.99 39.85 -0.08
C GLY A 254 31.37 40.53 -0.17
N ARG A 255 32.29 40.26 0.76
CA ARG A 255 33.67 40.79 0.76
C ARG A 255 34.60 39.87 -0.02
N ILE A 256 35.24 40.40 -1.06
CA ILE A 256 36.15 39.66 -1.95
C ILE A 256 37.33 39.05 -1.18
N GLN A 257 37.89 39.78 -0.20
CA GLN A 257 39.02 39.32 0.63
C GLN A 257 38.71 38.01 1.36
N THR A 258 37.49 37.84 1.87
CA THR A 258 37.06 36.62 2.56
C THR A 258 37.04 35.42 1.62
N TYR A 259 36.62 35.60 0.36
CA TYR A 259 36.64 34.54 -0.65
C TYR A 259 38.06 34.12 -1.05
N LEU A 260 38.98 35.08 -1.17
CA LEU A 260 40.38 34.78 -1.49
C LEU A 260 41.04 33.96 -0.38
N ILE A 261 40.77 34.27 0.89
CA ILE A 261 41.25 33.48 2.04
C ILE A 261 40.70 32.04 1.99
N TYR A 262 39.41 31.87 1.69
CA TYR A 262 38.82 30.54 1.54
C TYR A 262 39.47 29.74 0.41
N SER A 263 39.69 30.35 -0.76
CA SER A 263 40.36 29.70 -1.89
C SER A 263 41.79 29.28 -1.54
N PHE A 264 42.57 30.17 -0.92
CA PHE A 264 43.94 29.89 -0.52
C PHE A 264 44.02 28.74 0.51
N LEU A 265 43.19 28.77 1.55
CA LEU A 265 43.11 27.69 2.55
C LEU A 265 42.69 26.36 1.91
N THR A 266 41.72 26.39 0.99
CA THR A 266 41.26 25.17 0.30
C THR A 266 42.38 24.55 -0.53
N ILE A 267 43.19 25.36 -1.20
CA ILE A 267 44.37 24.89 -1.96
C ILE A 267 45.39 24.23 -1.02
N ILE A 268 45.70 24.85 0.12
CA ILE A 268 46.63 24.27 1.12
C ILE A 268 46.11 22.92 1.63
N VAL A 269 44.82 22.84 1.99
CA VAL A 269 44.21 21.59 2.47
C VAL A 269 44.27 20.49 1.41
N LEU A 270 43.94 20.81 0.15
CA LEU A 270 44.02 19.84 -0.95
C LEU A 270 45.46 19.37 -1.21
N LEU A 271 46.45 20.25 -1.08
CA LEU A 271 47.87 19.87 -1.18
C LEU A 271 48.31 18.96 -0.04
N LEU A 272 47.88 19.24 1.20
CA LEU A 272 48.15 18.39 2.36
C LEU A 272 47.51 17.01 2.22
N VAL A 273 46.26 16.93 1.78
CA VAL A 273 45.55 15.66 1.54
C VAL A 273 46.21 14.85 0.43
N LYS A 274 46.75 15.50 -0.61
CA LYS A 274 47.51 14.81 -1.67
C LYS A 274 48.89 14.32 -1.19
N SER A 275 49.49 15.03 -0.23
CA SER A 275 50.82 14.72 0.29
C SER A 275 50.83 13.60 1.35
N LEU A 276 49.65 13.24 1.88
CA LEU A 276 49.41 12.12 2.78
C LEU A 276 49.02 10.88 1.98
#